data_AF-A0A1J4LUD0-F1
#
_entry.id   AF-A0A1J4LUD0-F1
#
_cell.length_a   1.000
_cell.length_b   1.000
_cell.length_c   1.000
_cell.angle_alpha   90.00
_cell.angle_beta   90.00
_cell.angle_gamma   90.00
#
_symmetry.space_group_name_H-M   'P 1'
#
loop_
_entity.id
_entity.type
_entity.pdbx_description
1 polymer ?
#
loop_
_entity_poly.entity_id
_entity_poly.type
_entity_poly.pdbx_seq_one_letter_code
_entity_poly.pdbx_strand_id
1 'polypeptide(L)'
;MFDAARLGFGIGHREDSSYQWTPAEVDLPIHFLDNDYEDADLDRFVDRVFELEPEIAVIGDITDPDTLDEHIDAAEEVWGSFPEMNLILVPKCRRILGEIPERFVLGYPNGNSPIQATDIASHREWRELPHDLHILGGTPLSTLEHITELTKTYITETPPANIVGLDWNGYQKYAEDYGDYLSTGGGWEQNLRDEYIPKRDLIRYSLLNAKHFWARIVSDRLTEIALVEHLGDWRSLVLVLDFSVTHQKYIGEAMVTGFRE
;
A
#
# COMPACT_ATOMS: atom_id res chain seq x y z
N MET A 1 2.69 14.56 -4.20
CA MET A 1 1.87 14.80 -2.99
C MET A 1 0.60 15.60 -3.27
N PHE A 2 0.53 16.94 -3.19
CA PHE A 2 -0.72 17.74 -3.30
C PHE A 2 -1.81 17.25 -4.28
N ASP A 3 -1.49 17.07 -5.56
CA ASP A 3 -2.49 16.70 -6.56
C ASP A 3 -3.00 15.28 -6.36
N ALA A 4 -2.13 14.40 -5.86
CA ALA A 4 -2.48 13.05 -5.51
C ALA A 4 -3.32 12.99 -4.23
N ALA A 5 -3.09 13.91 -3.29
CA ALA A 5 -3.97 14.06 -2.13
C ALA A 5 -5.36 14.56 -2.50
N ARG A 6 -5.45 15.49 -3.46
CA ARG A 6 -6.71 15.89 -4.11
C ARG A 6 -7.38 14.76 -4.91
N LEU A 7 -6.70 13.65 -5.16
CA LEU A 7 -7.23 12.45 -5.82
C LEU A 7 -7.55 11.29 -4.85
N GLY A 8 -7.14 11.35 -3.57
CA GLY A 8 -7.53 10.40 -2.52
C GLY A 8 -6.94 8.98 -2.64
N PHE A 9 -5.63 8.86 -2.43
CA PHE A 9 -4.81 7.67 -2.07
C PHE A 9 -4.05 8.02 -0.75
N GLY A 10 -3.36 7.15 0.06
CA GLY A 10 -2.81 7.39 1.46
C GLY A 10 -1.27 7.64 1.75
N ILE A 11 -0.84 8.72 2.47
CA ILE A 11 0.46 9.50 2.41
C ILE A 11 1.65 8.70 2.86
N GLY A 12 2.63 8.58 1.96
CA GLY A 12 3.97 8.17 2.32
C GLY A 12 4.75 9.28 3.01
N HIS A 13 5.44 8.92 4.08
CA HIS A 13 6.69 9.53 4.46
C HIS A 13 7.74 8.42 4.62
N ARG A 14 9.02 8.75 4.57
CA ARG A 14 10.11 7.85 4.98
C ARG A 14 10.74 8.38 6.25
N GLU A 15 11.13 7.50 7.16
CA GLU A 15 11.53 7.87 8.53
C GLU A 15 12.80 8.77 8.56
N ASP A 16 13.73 8.56 7.62
CA ASP A 16 14.91 9.41 7.37
C ASP A 16 14.58 10.77 6.72
N SER A 17 13.39 10.90 6.12
CA SER A 17 12.92 12.03 5.31
C SER A 17 13.72 12.34 4.03
N SER A 18 14.47 11.37 3.48
CA SER A 18 15.04 11.48 2.12
C SER A 18 13.99 11.26 1.04
N TYR A 19 12.99 10.42 1.31
CA TYR A 19 11.83 10.24 0.44
C TYR A 19 10.61 11.01 0.98
N GLN A 20 9.98 11.77 0.08
CA GLN A 20 8.86 12.69 0.31
C GLN A 20 9.20 13.92 1.18
N TRP A 21 9.00 15.11 0.60
CA TRP A 21 9.25 16.40 1.24
C TRP A 21 7.98 17.26 1.22
N THR A 22 7.42 17.51 2.40
CA THR A 22 6.31 18.46 2.60
C THR A 22 6.89 19.83 3.01
N PRO A 23 6.48 20.95 2.40
CA PRO A 23 6.84 22.28 2.90
C PRO A 23 6.31 22.48 4.32
N ALA A 24 7.07 23.11 5.21
CA ALA A 24 6.66 23.33 6.60
C ALA A 24 5.44 24.27 6.74
N GLU A 25 5.09 25.01 5.68
CA GLU A 25 3.89 25.83 5.57
C GLU A 25 2.62 25.03 5.21
N VAL A 26 2.73 23.70 5.08
CA VAL A 26 1.71 22.82 4.51
C VAL A 26 1.49 21.63 5.45
N ASP A 27 0.40 21.70 6.20
CA ASP A 27 -0.12 20.57 6.97
C ASP A 27 -0.84 19.59 6.03
N LEU A 28 -0.31 18.36 5.94
CA LEU A 28 -0.91 17.21 5.27
C LEU A 28 -0.65 15.98 6.16
N PRO A 29 -1.70 15.23 6.57
CA PRO A 29 -1.53 14.05 7.40
C PRO A 29 -0.69 12.98 6.70
N ILE A 30 0.22 12.35 7.42
CA ILE A 30 0.92 11.14 6.97
C ILE A 30 -0.01 9.94 7.20
N HIS A 31 -0.11 9.00 6.26
CA HIS A 31 -0.94 7.79 6.42
C HIS A 31 -0.14 6.49 6.34
N PHE A 32 1.09 6.54 5.85
CA PHE A 32 1.97 5.42 5.54
C PHE A 32 3.41 5.85 5.86
N LEU A 33 4.04 5.24 6.85
CA LEU A 33 5.45 5.44 7.14
C LEU A 33 6.27 4.24 6.63
N ASP A 34 7.18 4.48 5.70
CA ASP A 34 8.16 3.51 5.19
C ASP A 34 9.43 3.56 6.06
N ASN A 35 10.01 2.40 6.39
CA ASN A 35 11.37 2.31 6.94
C ASN A 35 12.34 2.01 5.79
N ASP A 36 13.40 2.79 5.63
CA ASP A 36 14.31 2.60 4.49
C ASP A 36 15.04 1.25 4.53
N TYR A 37 14.63 0.30 3.68
CA TYR A 37 15.26 -1.02 3.59
C TYR A 37 16.76 -0.98 3.22
N GLU A 38 17.31 0.17 2.78
CA GLU A 38 18.74 0.35 2.50
C GLU A 38 19.56 0.89 3.71
N ASP A 39 18.93 1.51 4.72
CA ASP A 39 19.58 2.05 5.94
C ASP A 39 18.65 1.99 7.17
N ALA A 40 17.98 0.84 7.35
CA ALA A 40 16.89 0.66 8.30
C ALA A 40 17.32 0.82 9.77
N ASP A 41 16.50 1.55 10.53
CA ASP A 41 16.80 1.98 11.90
C ASP A 41 15.52 1.95 12.73
N LEU A 42 15.36 0.91 13.56
CA LEU A 42 14.12 0.65 14.29
C LEU A 42 13.85 1.71 15.37
N ASP A 43 14.89 2.17 16.08
CA ASP A 43 14.78 3.24 17.08
C ASP A 43 14.28 4.53 16.40
N ARG A 44 14.91 4.93 15.29
CA ARG A 44 14.49 6.08 14.46
C ARG A 44 13.08 5.91 13.92
N PHE A 45 12.71 4.71 13.48
CA PHE A 45 11.38 4.44 12.95
C PHE A 45 10.29 4.59 14.02
N VAL A 46 10.47 4.00 15.20
CA VAL A 46 9.51 4.08 16.30
C VAL A 46 9.33 5.53 16.78
N ASP A 47 10.42 6.28 16.97
CA ASP A 47 10.37 7.73 17.27
C ASP A 47 9.51 8.50 16.23
N ARG A 48 9.64 8.16 14.94
CA ARG A 48 8.87 8.79 13.85
C ARG A 48 7.41 8.37 13.81
N VAL A 49 7.06 7.14 14.20
CA VAL A 49 5.66 6.74 14.35
C VAL A 49 4.98 7.57 15.44
N PHE A 50 5.66 7.79 16.58
CA PHE A 50 5.15 8.63 17.66
C PHE A 50 5.13 10.15 17.33
N GLU A 51 5.95 10.62 16.38
CA GLU A 51 5.91 12.01 15.90
C GLU A 51 4.78 12.26 14.88
N LEU A 52 4.49 11.27 14.02
CA LEU A 52 3.67 11.45 12.81
C LEU A 52 2.27 10.80 12.87
N GLU A 53 2.03 9.90 13.83
CA GLU A 53 0.78 9.15 14.03
C GLU A 53 0.14 8.60 12.71
N PRO A 54 0.89 7.86 11.87
CA PRO A 54 0.40 7.36 10.59
C PRO A 54 -0.67 6.27 10.76
N GLU A 55 -1.59 6.14 9.80
CA GLU A 55 -2.59 5.05 9.78
C GLU A 55 -1.96 3.67 9.52
N ILE A 56 -0.79 3.63 8.85
CA ILE A 56 -0.08 2.44 8.37
C ILE A 56 1.44 2.64 8.57
N ALA A 57 2.16 1.62 9.01
CA ALA A 57 3.60 1.72 9.27
C ALA A 57 4.34 0.42 8.89
N VAL A 58 5.35 0.53 8.02
CA VAL A 58 6.20 -0.59 7.57
C VAL A 58 7.42 -0.69 8.46
N ILE A 59 7.43 -1.65 9.39
CA ILE A 59 8.49 -1.83 10.40
C ILE A 59 9.85 -2.11 9.74
N GLY A 60 9.89 -2.92 8.69
CA GLY A 60 11.12 -3.18 7.92
C GLY A 60 11.23 -4.58 7.28
N ASP A 61 12.33 -4.75 6.54
CA ASP A 61 12.72 -5.93 5.75
C ASP A 61 13.47 -6.99 6.60
N ILE A 62 12.75 -7.99 7.11
CA ILE A 62 13.33 -9.04 7.98
C ILE A 62 14.07 -10.08 7.12
N THR A 63 15.32 -9.78 6.81
CA THR A 63 16.23 -10.58 5.97
C THR A 63 17.00 -11.64 6.74
N ASP A 64 17.53 -11.31 7.91
CA ASP A 64 18.06 -12.27 8.87
C ASP A 64 16.96 -12.66 9.88
N PRO A 65 16.57 -13.94 9.99
CA PRO A 65 15.64 -14.36 11.02
C PRO A 65 16.11 -14.04 12.45
N ASP A 66 17.41 -13.91 12.68
CA ASP A 66 17.96 -13.72 14.02
C ASP A 66 17.79 -12.25 14.50
N THR A 67 17.24 -11.36 13.67
CA THR A 67 16.73 -10.01 14.06
C THR A 67 15.19 -9.95 14.15
N LEU A 68 14.49 -11.09 14.07
CA LEU A 68 13.02 -11.14 14.15
C LEU A 68 12.50 -10.55 15.46
N ASP A 69 13.10 -10.92 16.60
CA ASP A 69 12.67 -10.46 17.93
C ASP A 69 12.76 -8.93 18.03
N GLU A 70 13.79 -8.30 17.45
CA GLU A 70 13.98 -6.85 17.44
C GLU A 70 12.87 -6.13 16.64
N HIS A 71 12.44 -6.69 15.51
CA HIS A 71 11.33 -6.16 14.71
C HIS A 71 9.96 -6.40 15.38
N ILE A 72 9.81 -7.49 16.12
CA ILE A 72 8.60 -7.74 16.91
C ILE A 72 8.52 -6.77 18.08
N ASP A 73 9.58 -6.59 18.87
CA ASP A 73 9.59 -5.66 20.02
C ASP A 73 9.26 -4.23 19.59
N ALA A 74 9.83 -3.75 18.47
CA ALA A 74 9.50 -2.44 17.88
C ALA A 74 8.02 -2.34 17.45
N ALA A 75 7.44 -3.42 16.90
CA ALA A 75 6.02 -3.47 16.54
C ALA A 75 5.10 -3.53 17.77
N GLU A 76 5.48 -4.25 18.83
CA GLU A 76 4.71 -4.31 20.09
C GLU A 76 4.71 -2.97 20.84
N GLU A 77 5.81 -2.20 20.81
CA GLU A 77 5.87 -0.87 21.43
C GLU A 77 4.89 0.12 20.77
N VAL A 78 4.88 0.17 19.43
CA VAL A 78 3.91 0.96 18.68
C VAL A 78 2.49 0.45 18.92
N TRP A 79 2.25 -0.86 18.79
CA TRP A 79 0.92 -1.46 18.95
C TRP A 79 0.35 -1.30 20.37
N GLY A 80 1.20 -1.26 21.40
CA GLY A 80 0.81 -0.97 22.77
C GLY A 80 0.24 0.44 22.98
N SER A 81 0.48 1.35 22.04
CA SER A 81 -0.02 2.74 22.05
C SER A 81 -1.11 2.98 20.99
N PHE A 82 -0.95 2.41 19.80
CA PHE A 82 -1.83 2.56 18.64
C PHE A 82 -2.29 1.17 18.12
N PRO A 83 -3.14 0.43 18.86
CA PRO A 83 -3.52 -0.94 18.51
C PRO A 83 -4.37 -1.07 17.23
N GLU A 84 -4.89 0.05 16.73
CA GLU A 84 -5.60 0.18 15.45
C GLU A 84 -4.70 0.50 14.23
N MET A 85 -3.39 0.74 14.43
CA MET A 85 -2.46 1.05 13.34
C MET A 85 -2.12 -0.21 12.53
N ASN A 86 -2.14 -0.11 11.20
CA ASN A 86 -1.75 -1.22 10.32
C ASN A 86 -0.22 -1.36 10.30
N LEU A 87 0.32 -2.11 11.27
CA LEU A 87 1.75 -2.42 11.37
C LEU A 87 2.12 -3.58 10.44
N ILE A 88 3.05 -3.31 9.53
CA ILE A 88 3.49 -4.23 8.47
C ILE A 88 4.92 -4.68 8.75
N LEU A 89 5.09 -5.97 9.09
CA LEU A 89 6.41 -6.60 9.12
C LEU A 89 6.66 -7.27 7.77
N VAL A 90 7.85 -7.08 7.17
CA VAL A 90 8.13 -7.56 5.80
C VAL A 90 9.08 -8.76 5.84
N PRO A 91 8.58 -10.00 5.99
CA PRO A 91 9.44 -11.17 6.00
C PRO A 91 10.13 -11.33 4.64
N LYS A 92 11.45 -11.56 4.65
CA LYS A 92 12.26 -11.86 3.44
C LYS A 92 12.79 -13.30 3.44
N CYS A 93 12.36 -14.13 4.38
CA CYS A 93 12.73 -15.53 4.44
C CYS A 93 11.57 -16.41 4.94
N ARG A 94 11.59 -17.69 4.57
CA ARG A 94 10.47 -18.61 4.86
C ARG A 94 10.36 -19.02 6.33
N ARG A 95 11.46 -18.97 7.09
CA ARG A 95 11.54 -19.44 8.50
C ARG A 95 10.51 -18.72 9.37
N ILE A 96 10.56 -17.39 9.35
CA ILE A 96 9.82 -16.48 10.24
C ILE A 96 8.31 -16.33 9.92
N LEU A 97 7.82 -16.86 8.79
CA LEU A 97 6.43 -16.65 8.36
C LEU A 97 5.37 -17.15 9.36
N GLY A 98 5.70 -18.15 10.18
CA GLY A 98 4.85 -18.66 11.25
C GLY A 98 5.29 -18.24 12.65
N GLU A 99 6.24 -17.31 12.76
CA GLU A 99 6.82 -16.81 14.01
C GLU A 99 6.33 -15.38 14.32
N ILE A 100 5.92 -14.61 13.31
CA ILE A 100 5.31 -13.28 13.45
C ILE A 100 3.88 -13.40 14.07
N PRO A 101 3.48 -12.55 15.03
CA PRO A 101 2.12 -12.54 15.59
C PRO A 101 1.00 -12.20 14.58
N GLU A 102 -0.09 -12.97 14.61
CA GLU A 102 -1.30 -12.83 13.75
C GLU A 102 -1.91 -11.42 13.72
N ARG A 103 -1.71 -10.61 14.76
CA ARG A 103 -2.18 -9.20 14.83
C ARG A 103 -1.49 -8.26 13.85
N PHE A 104 -0.35 -8.65 13.28
CA PHE A 104 0.41 -7.81 12.37
C PHE A 104 0.20 -8.22 10.92
N VAL A 105 0.15 -7.20 10.05
CA VAL A 105 0.03 -7.38 8.60
C VAL A 105 1.37 -7.87 8.05
N LEU A 106 1.35 -8.80 7.10
CA LEU A 106 2.57 -9.23 6.42
C LEU A 106 2.77 -8.45 5.13
N GLY A 107 3.93 -7.82 5.03
CA GLY A 107 4.40 -7.22 3.78
C GLY A 107 4.73 -8.31 2.77
N TYR A 108 3.97 -8.36 1.67
CA TYR A 108 4.13 -9.30 0.56
C TYR A 108 5.00 -8.65 -0.54
N PRO A 109 6.27 -9.06 -0.73
CA PRO A 109 7.19 -8.33 -1.61
C PRO A 109 6.91 -8.52 -3.11
N ASN A 110 6.65 -7.40 -3.80
CA ASN A 110 6.42 -7.30 -5.27
C ASN A 110 7.18 -6.08 -5.89
N GLY A 111 7.92 -5.34 -5.06
CA GLY A 111 8.73 -4.17 -5.45
C GLY A 111 10.13 -4.48 -5.96
N ASN A 112 11.05 -3.50 -5.88
CA ASN A 112 12.42 -3.62 -6.41
C ASN A 112 13.36 -4.53 -5.59
N SER A 113 12.87 -5.13 -4.49
CA SER A 113 13.66 -5.98 -3.60
C SER A 113 14.22 -7.20 -4.37
N PRO A 114 15.46 -7.63 -4.10
CA PRO A 114 16.04 -8.82 -4.75
C PRO A 114 15.38 -10.13 -4.31
N ILE A 115 14.49 -10.08 -3.30
CA ILE A 115 13.70 -11.21 -2.79
C ILE A 115 12.23 -10.86 -3.01
N GLN A 116 11.53 -11.64 -3.83
CA GLN A 116 10.10 -11.52 -4.10
C GLN A 116 9.31 -12.50 -3.23
N ALA A 117 8.02 -12.23 -3.00
CA ALA A 117 7.17 -13.09 -2.16
C ALA A 117 7.17 -14.57 -2.59
N THR A 118 7.28 -14.83 -3.89
CA THR A 118 7.31 -16.17 -4.48
C THR A 118 8.62 -16.93 -4.28
N ASP A 119 9.72 -16.23 -3.96
CA ASP A 119 11.00 -16.86 -3.59
C ASP A 119 10.96 -17.38 -2.14
N ILE A 120 10.10 -16.76 -1.32
CA ILE A 120 9.89 -17.06 0.10
C ILE A 120 8.93 -18.25 0.25
N ALA A 121 7.73 -18.14 -0.35
CA ALA A 121 6.68 -19.15 -0.29
C ALA A 121 5.75 -19.06 -1.49
N SER A 122 5.10 -20.17 -1.85
CA SER A 122 4.10 -20.18 -2.93
C SER A 122 2.85 -19.40 -2.53
N HIS A 123 2.09 -18.87 -3.50
CA HIS A 123 0.83 -18.15 -3.22
C HIS A 123 -0.15 -18.96 -2.38
N ARG A 124 -0.15 -20.30 -2.49
CA ARG A 124 -0.97 -21.16 -1.64
C ARG A 124 -0.55 -21.05 -0.18
N GLU A 125 0.75 -21.09 0.10
CA GLU A 125 1.27 -21.07 1.47
C GLU A 125 1.07 -19.69 2.10
N TRP A 126 1.21 -18.60 1.34
CA TRP A 126 0.80 -17.25 1.78
C TRP A 126 -0.70 -17.15 2.11
N ARG A 127 -1.57 -17.89 1.41
CA ARG A 127 -3.03 -17.99 1.70
C ARG A 127 -3.37 -18.96 2.83
N GLU A 128 -2.38 -19.69 3.37
CA GLU A 128 -2.53 -20.61 4.50
C GLU A 128 -1.96 -20.02 5.81
N LEU A 129 -1.37 -18.82 5.74
CA LEU A 129 -1.05 -17.98 6.90
C LEU A 129 -2.33 -17.30 7.43
N PRO A 130 -2.45 -17.05 8.75
CA PRO A 130 -3.62 -16.39 9.34
C PRO A 130 -3.61 -14.85 9.20
N HIS A 131 -2.60 -14.27 8.54
CA HIS A 131 -2.38 -12.82 8.49
C HIS A 131 -3.09 -12.15 7.31
N ASP A 132 -3.44 -10.89 7.52
CA ASP A 132 -3.73 -9.94 6.45
C ASP A 132 -2.43 -9.59 5.68
N LEU A 133 -2.56 -9.37 4.36
CA LEU A 133 -1.42 -9.07 3.48
C LEU A 133 -1.46 -7.62 2.95
N HIS A 134 -0.30 -6.97 2.92
CA HIS A 134 -0.09 -5.72 2.17
C HIS A 134 0.89 -5.99 1.03
N ILE A 135 0.50 -5.78 -0.24
CA ILE A 135 1.42 -5.98 -1.37
C ILE A 135 2.32 -4.75 -1.48
N LEU A 136 3.61 -4.93 -1.19
CA LEU A 136 4.60 -3.87 -1.18
C LEU A 136 5.30 -3.76 -2.54
N GLY A 137 5.06 -2.62 -3.19
CA GLY A 137 5.54 -2.26 -4.52
C GLY A 137 4.94 -3.05 -5.68
N GLY A 138 5.57 -2.84 -6.84
CA GLY A 138 5.29 -3.52 -8.11
C GLY A 138 4.37 -2.75 -9.05
N THR A 139 4.37 -3.15 -10.33
CA THR A 139 3.54 -2.50 -11.35
C THR A 139 2.07 -2.91 -11.20
N PRO A 140 1.08 -2.10 -11.60
CA PRO A 140 -0.34 -2.46 -11.43
C PRO A 140 -0.73 -3.78 -12.12
N LEU A 141 -0.02 -4.18 -13.18
CA LEU A 141 -0.19 -5.49 -13.81
C LEU A 141 0.42 -6.64 -12.98
N SER A 142 1.66 -6.53 -12.49
CA SER A 142 2.23 -7.59 -11.61
C SER A 142 1.47 -7.68 -10.29
N THR A 143 1.13 -6.54 -9.68
CA THR A 143 0.26 -6.47 -8.49
C THR A 143 -1.10 -7.14 -8.76
N LEU A 144 -1.71 -6.94 -9.94
CA LEU A 144 -2.95 -7.63 -10.32
C LEU A 144 -2.76 -9.15 -10.50
N GLU A 145 -1.63 -9.61 -11.04
CA GLU A 145 -1.29 -11.04 -11.14
C GLU A 145 -1.18 -11.66 -9.74
N HIS A 146 -0.45 -11.03 -8.81
CA HIS A 146 -0.34 -11.48 -7.42
C HIS A 146 -1.69 -11.47 -6.68
N ILE A 147 -2.50 -10.41 -6.80
CA ILE A 147 -3.89 -10.38 -6.29
C ILE A 147 -4.68 -11.56 -6.85
N THR A 148 -4.55 -11.87 -8.15
CA THR A 148 -5.31 -12.95 -8.79
C THR A 148 -4.92 -14.32 -8.23
N GLU A 149 -3.63 -14.60 -8.05
CA GLU A 149 -3.18 -15.85 -7.46
C GLU A 149 -3.54 -15.97 -5.97
N LEU A 150 -3.55 -14.85 -5.23
CA LEU A 150 -3.91 -14.78 -3.81
C LEU A 150 -5.43 -14.89 -3.56
N THR A 151 -6.28 -14.30 -4.40
CA THR A 151 -7.74 -14.25 -4.16
C THR A 151 -8.57 -15.25 -4.98
N LYS A 152 -8.00 -15.96 -5.96
CA LYS A 152 -8.77 -16.95 -6.73
C LYS A 152 -9.21 -18.15 -5.90
N THR A 153 -10.29 -18.79 -6.32
CA THR A 153 -10.80 -20.05 -5.78
C THR A 153 -9.90 -21.22 -6.19
N TYR A 154 -9.48 -22.05 -5.22
CA TYR A 154 -8.78 -23.31 -5.45
C TYR A 154 -9.70 -24.51 -5.19
N ILE A 155 -9.45 -25.63 -5.88
CA ILE A 155 -10.17 -26.92 -5.68
C ILE A 155 -9.95 -27.47 -4.25
N THR A 156 -8.92 -27.02 -3.54
CA THR A 156 -8.63 -27.39 -2.14
C THR A 156 -9.49 -26.67 -1.09
N GLU A 157 -10.43 -25.81 -1.51
CA GLU A 157 -11.27 -24.97 -0.63
C GLU A 157 -10.50 -24.01 0.29
N THR A 158 -9.17 -23.91 0.14
CA THR A 158 -8.31 -22.95 0.82
C THR A 158 -8.81 -21.51 0.56
N PRO A 159 -9.18 -20.73 1.59
CA PRO A 159 -9.78 -19.40 1.42
C PRO A 159 -8.85 -18.44 0.65
N PRO A 160 -9.39 -17.38 0.03
CA PRO A 160 -8.57 -16.29 -0.48
C PRO A 160 -7.79 -15.63 0.66
N ALA A 161 -6.57 -15.15 0.39
CA ALA A 161 -5.90 -14.27 1.35
C ALA A 161 -6.66 -12.94 1.45
N ASN A 162 -6.74 -12.37 2.64
CA ASN A 162 -7.19 -11.00 2.80
C ASN A 162 -6.05 -10.04 2.40
N ILE A 163 -6.37 -9.05 1.56
CA ILE A 163 -5.39 -8.07 1.09
C ILE A 163 -5.89 -6.71 1.55
N VAL A 164 -5.26 -6.18 2.58
CA VAL A 164 -5.67 -4.91 3.23
C VAL A 164 -5.03 -3.69 2.60
N GLY A 165 -3.94 -3.85 1.85
CA GLY A 165 -3.26 -2.73 1.21
C GLY A 165 -2.38 -3.11 0.02
N LEU A 166 -2.10 -2.12 -0.82
CA LEU A 166 -1.22 -2.20 -2.00
C LEU A 166 -0.42 -0.88 -2.04
N ASP A 167 0.91 -0.88 -2.04
CA ASP A 167 1.72 0.35 -2.21
C ASP A 167 2.41 0.40 -3.58
N TRP A 168 2.63 1.61 -4.13
CA TRP A 168 3.69 1.84 -5.11
C TRP A 168 4.04 3.32 -5.32
N ASN A 169 5.33 3.64 -5.42
CA ASN A 169 5.84 4.98 -5.76
C ASN A 169 6.12 5.23 -7.26
N GLY A 170 6.02 4.19 -8.11
CA GLY A 170 6.50 4.23 -9.50
C GLY A 170 5.86 5.28 -10.42
N TYR A 171 4.63 5.73 -10.13
CA TYR A 171 3.93 6.75 -10.92
C TYR A 171 4.65 8.10 -10.98
N GLN A 172 5.38 8.46 -9.92
CA GLN A 172 6.25 9.63 -9.94
C GLN A 172 7.53 9.30 -10.71
N LYS A 173 8.23 8.21 -10.34
CA LYS A 173 9.49 7.81 -10.94
C LYS A 173 9.45 7.75 -12.47
N TYR A 174 8.47 7.08 -13.07
CA TYR A 174 8.40 6.93 -14.53
C TYR A 174 8.12 8.26 -15.26
N ALA A 175 7.30 9.13 -14.67
CA ALA A 175 7.04 10.47 -15.22
C ALA A 175 8.25 11.42 -15.06
N GLU A 176 9.11 11.18 -14.07
CA GLU A 176 10.30 12.00 -13.82
C GLU A 176 11.56 11.49 -14.52
N ASP A 177 11.77 10.18 -14.62
CA ASP A 177 12.97 9.57 -15.22
C ASP A 177 12.82 9.30 -16.73
N TYR A 178 11.63 8.89 -17.18
CA TYR A 178 11.40 8.39 -18.54
C TYR A 178 10.43 9.25 -19.37
N GLY A 179 9.57 10.03 -18.72
CA GLY A 179 8.50 10.80 -19.39
C GLY A 179 7.27 9.96 -19.73
N ASP A 180 7.12 8.80 -19.11
CA ASP A 180 6.01 7.88 -19.30
C ASP A 180 4.87 8.16 -18.32
N TYR A 181 3.65 7.74 -18.65
CA TYR A 181 2.50 7.76 -17.76
C TYR A 181 1.70 6.46 -17.82
N LEU A 182 1.01 6.10 -16.73
CA LEU A 182 0.22 4.88 -16.70
C LEU A 182 -0.98 4.99 -17.65
N SER A 183 -1.26 3.96 -18.44
CA SER A 183 -2.50 3.85 -19.21
C SER A 183 -3.64 3.32 -18.33
N THR A 184 -4.89 3.53 -18.75
CA THR A 184 -6.07 2.95 -18.09
C THR A 184 -6.12 1.41 -18.17
N GLY A 185 -5.26 0.81 -18.98
CA GLY A 185 -5.02 -0.64 -19.04
C GLY A 185 -4.03 -1.16 -17.99
N GLY A 186 -3.39 -0.30 -17.19
CA GLY A 186 -2.38 -0.68 -16.18
C GLY A 186 -0.96 -0.83 -16.73
N GLY A 187 -0.77 -0.71 -18.05
CA GLY A 187 0.54 -0.63 -18.68
C GLY A 187 1.07 0.81 -18.74
N TRP A 188 2.17 1.01 -19.47
CA TRP A 188 2.78 2.33 -19.68
C TRP A 188 2.51 2.87 -21.08
N GLU A 189 2.24 4.18 -21.16
CA GLU A 189 2.25 4.96 -22.40
C GLU A 189 3.38 5.99 -22.33
N GLN A 190 4.25 5.99 -23.34
CA GLN A 190 5.28 7.01 -23.49
C GLN A 190 4.69 8.29 -24.09
N ASN A 191 4.99 9.45 -23.51
CA ASN A 191 4.63 10.73 -24.13
C ASN A 191 5.50 11.03 -25.36
N LEU A 192 5.10 10.51 -26.52
CA LEU A 192 5.79 10.67 -27.81
C LEU A 192 5.64 12.07 -28.45
N ARG A 193 5.18 13.09 -27.73
CA ARG A 193 5.00 14.46 -28.29
C ARG A 193 6.21 15.35 -28.06
N ASP A 194 6.61 16.07 -29.10
CA ASP A 194 7.61 17.16 -29.06
C ASP A 194 7.17 18.40 -28.22
N GLU A 195 6.04 18.31 -27.51
CA GLU A 195 5.49 19.36 -26.66
C GLU A 195 5.83 19.05 -25.19
N TYR A 196 6.50 19.98 -24.50
CA TYR A 196 6.87 19.87 -23.09
C TYR A 196 5.61 19.87 -22.18
N ILE A 197 4.97 18.71 -22.04
CA ILE A 197 4.02 18.45 -20.95
C ILE A 197 4.82 18.51 -19.63
N PRO A 198 4.44 19.33 -18.64
CA PRO A 198 5.14 19.36 -17.36
C PRO A 198 5.11 17.98 -16.68
N LYS A 199 6.23 17.55 -16.08
CA LYS A 199 6.31 16.27 -15.32
C LYS A 199 5.14 16.10 -14.35
N ARG A 200 4.74 17.18 -13.68
CA ARG A 200 3.56 17.27 -12.80
C ARG A 200 2.27 16.76 -13.45
N ASP A 201 2.05 17.07 -14.73
CA ASP A 201 0.83 16.68 -15.45
C ASP A 201 0.89 15.22 -15.94
N LEU A 202 2.08 14.71 -16.31
CA LEU A 202 2.28 13.26 -16.51
C LEU A 202 1.99 12.47 -15.22
N ILE A 203 2.48 12.95 -14.06
CA ILE A 203 2.16 12.36 -12.74
C ILE A 203 0.64 12.38 -12.50
N ARG A 204 -0.05 13.49 -12.78
CA ARG A 204 -1.52 13.60 -12.65
C ARG A 204 -2.27 12.61 -13.56
N TYR A 205 -1.83 12.42 -14.81
CA TYR A 205 -2.41 11.43 -15.72
C TYR A 205 -2.18 10.00 -15.22
N SER A 206 -0.96 9.66 -14.79
CA SER A 206 -0.66 8.37 -14.14
C SER A 206 -1.57 8.07 -12.97
N LEU A 207 -1.79 9.05 -12.08
CA LEU A 207 -2.64 8.91 -10.91
C LEU A 207 -4.12 8.75 -11.27
N LEU A 208 -4.66 9.57 -12.18
CA LEU A 208 -6.04 9.42 -12.66
C LEU A 208 -6.25 8.03 -13.30
N ASN A 209 -5.31 7.60 -14.14
CA ASN A 209 -5.38 6.31 -14.81
C ASN A 209 -5.19 5.12 -13.85
N ALA A 210 -4.43 5.28 -12.76
CA ALA A 210 -4.37 4.30 -11.68
C ALA A 210 -5.74 4.13 -10.99
N LYS A 211 -6.46 5.22 -10.68
CA LYS A 211 -7.83 5.12 -10.13
C LYS A 211 -8.77 4.45 -11.11
N HIS A 212 -8.69 4.77 -12.41
CA HIS A 212 -9.51 4.12 -13.43
C HIS A 212 -9.20 2.64 -13.61
N PHE A 213 -7.92 2.24 -13.59
CA PHE A 213 -7.50 0.84 -13.66
C PHE A 213 -8.04 0.04 -12.47
N TRP A 214 -7.76 0.48 -11.25
CA TRP A 214 -8.18 -0.24 -10.03
C TRP A 214 -9.70 -0.26 -9.84
N ALA A 215 -10.40 0.86 -10.08
CA ALA A 215 -11.86 0.89 -10.02
C ALA A 215 -12.50 -0.04 -11.06
N ARG A 216 -11.91 -0.18 -12.26
CA ARG A 216 -12.35 -1.17 -13.25
C ARG A 216 -12.11 -2.59 -12.76
N ILE A 217 -10.93 -2.91 -12.22
CA ILE A 217 -10.65 -4.26 -11.69
C ILE A 217 -11.61 -4.64 -10.56
N VAL A 218 -11.91 -3.72 -9.64
CA VAL A 218 -12.91 -3.95 -8.59
C VAL A 218 -14.29 -4.19 -9.22
N SER A 219 -14.74 -3.31 -10.12
CA SER A 219 -16.04 -3.42 -10.80
C SER A 219 -16.19 -4.69 -11.64
N ASP A 220 -15.12 -5.14 -12.31
CA ASP A 220 -15.12 -6.34 -13.16
C ASP A 220 -15.10 -7.64 -12.34
N ARG A 221 -14.75 -7.59 -11.03
CA ARG A 221 -14.67 -8.74 -10.13
C ARG A 221 -15.86 -8.90 -9.16
N LEU A 222 -16.81 -7.95 -9.15
CA LEU A 222 -18.06 -8.03 -8.37
C LEU A 222 -18.96 -9.23 -8.76
N THR A 223 -18.58 -10.00 -9.78
CA THR A 223 -19.30 -11.15 -10.34
C THR A 223 -18.86 -12.51 -9.81
N GLU A 224 -17.69 -12.64 -9.17
CA GLU A 224 -17.14 -13.95 -8.74
C GLU A 224 -16.64 -14.02 -7.28
N ILE A 225 -16.52 -12.90 -6.56
CA ILE A 225 -16.15 -12.88 -5.13
C ILE A 225 -17.21 -12.12 -4.33
N ALA A 226 -17.59 -12.66 -3.16
CA ALA A 226 -18.58 -12.04 -2.27
C ALA A 226 -18.00 -10.78 -1.62
N LEU A 227 -18.71 -9.66 -1.72
CA LEU A 227 -18.32 -8.40 -1.10
C LEU A 227 -18.76 -8.29 0.36
N VAL A 228 -17.89 -7.68 1.16
CA VAL A 228 -18.32 -6.82 2.27
C VAL A 228 -18.63 -5.44 1.66
N GLU A 229 -19.83 -4.91 1.91
CA GLU A 229 -20.20 -3.56 1.43
C GLU A 229 -19.65 -2.48 2.37
N HIS A 230 -18.82 -1.57 1.85
CA HIS A 230 -18.96 -0.12 2.08
C HIS A 230 -18.09 0.70 1.11
N LEU A 231 -18.58 1.88 0.74
CA LEU A 231 -17.82 2.94 0.05
C LEU A 231 -17.96 4.21 0.90
N GLY A 232 -16.90 4.66 1.58
CA GLY A 232 -16.96 5.84 2.45
C GLY A 232 -15.61 6.34 2.95
N ASP A 233 -15.33 7.63 2.69
CA ASP A 233 -14.11 8.42 3.01
C ASP A 233 -12.77 7.93 2.35
N TRP A 234 -11.86 8.87 2.04
CA TRP A 234 -10.62 8.66 1.25
C TRP A 234 -9.58 9.78 1.49
N ARG A 235 -8.28 9.54 1.73
CA ARG A 235 -7.31 10.61 2.09
C ARG A 235 -5.84 10.44 1.61
N SER A 236 -5.28 11.52 1.02
CA SER A 236 -3.86 12.02 0.85
C SER A 236 -2.66 11.07 0.50
N LEU A 237 -1.86 11.11 -0.62
CA LEU A 237 -1.05 9.95 -1.26
C LEU A 237 0.45 9.59 -0.92
N VAL A 238 0.77 8.33 -0.51
CA VAL A 238 1.41 7.17 -1.23
C VAL A 238 0.26 6.36 -1.86
N LEU A 239 0.52 5.41 -2.78
CA LEU A 239 -0.59 4.77 -3.50
C LEU A 239 -1.33 3.64 -2.74
N VAL A 240 -1.47 3.74 -1.41
CA VAL A 240 -2.28 2.77 -0.65
C VAL A 240 -3.72 2.74 -1.17
N LEU A 241 -4.18 1.54 -1.50
CA LEU A 241 -5.60 1.18 -1.60
C LEU A 241 -5.95 0.30 -0.41
N ASP A 242 -6.51 0.92 0.64
CA ASP A 242 -6.94 0.23 1.84
C ASP A 242 -8.31 -0.46 1.61
N PHE A 243 -8.50 -1.65 2.18
CA PHE A 243 -9.73 -2.45 2.09
C PHE A 243 -10.35 -2.78 3.47
N SER A 244 -9.77 -2.29 4.56
CA SER A 244 -10.21 -2.55 5.93
C SER A 244 -11.49 -1.78 6.32
N VAL A 245 -12.31 -2.33 7.22
CA VAL A 245 -13.65 -1.82 7.54
C VAL A 245 -13.72 -1.25 8.96
N THR A 246 -13.19 -0.05 9.13
CA THR A 246 -13.23 0.70 10.39
C THR A 246 -13.44 2.20 10.14
N HIS A 247 -14.71 2.65 10.10
CA HIS A 247 -15.18 3.95 10.64
C HIS A 247 -16.71 4.20 10.44
N GLN A 248 -17.57 3.26 10.88
CA GLN A 248 -19.03 3.50 10.92
C GLN A 248 -19.42 4.54 12.00
N LYS A 249 -19.32 5.86 11.72
CA LYS A 249 -20.03 6.86 12.56
C LYS A 249 -20.31 8.26 12.01
N TYR A 250 -19.74 8.69 10.89
CA TYR A 250 -20.01 10.02 10.31
C TYR A 250 -20.45 9.94 8.84
N ILE A 251 -20.88 11.07 8.26
CA ILE A 251 -21.56 11.16 6.95
C ILE A 251 -23.00 10.55 6.96
N GLY A 252 -23.69 10.67 8.10
CA GLY A 252 -25.11 10.37 8.26
C GLY A 252 -26.07 11.54 8.00
N GLU A 253 -25.73 12.52 7.16
CA GLU A 253 -26.61 13.71 6.94
C GLU A 253 -26.43 14.45 5.60
N ALA A 254 -25.29 14.33 4.90
CA ALA A 254 -24.92 15.22 3.79
C ALA A 254 -25.55 14.92 2.41
N MET A 255 -26.31 13.83 2.25
CA MET A 255 -26.73 13.29 0.94
C MET A 255 -28.25 13.37 0.66
N VAL A 256 -28.98 14.29 1.31
CA VAL A 256 -30.44 14.49 1.10
C VAL A 256 -30.80 15.89 0.55
N THR A 257 -29.82 16.60 -0.02
CA THR A 257 -30.03 17.74 -0.94
C THR A 257 -28.80 17.89 -1.84
N GLY A 258 -28.94 18.02 -3.16
CA GLY A 258 -27.76 18.33 -4.00
C GLY A 258 -27.89 18.25 -5.52
N PHE A 259 -28.79 17.43 -6.08
CA PHE A 259 -28.96 17.35 -7.55
C PHE A 259 -30.39 17.61 -8.01
N ARG A 260 -30.65 18.86 -8.36
CA ARG A 260 -31.63 19.28 -9.36
C ARG A 260 -31.03 20.43 -10.17
N GLU A 261 -30.97 20.19 -11.48
CA GLU A 261 -30.50 21.12 -12.55
C GLU A 261 -29.00 21.44 -12.51
#